data_AF-A0A352MUB6-F1
#
_entry.id   AF-A0A352MUB6-F1
#
_cell.length_a   1.000
_cell.length_b   1.000
_cell.length_c   1.000
_cell.angle_alpha   90.00
_cell.angle_beta   90.00
_cell.angle_gamma   90.00
#
_symmetry.space_group_name_H-M   'P 1'
#
loop_
_entity.id
_entity.type
_entity.pdbx_description
1 polymer ?
#
loop_
_entity_poly.entity_id
_entity_poly.type
_entity_poly.pdbx_seq_one_letter_code
_entity_poly.pdbx_strand_id
1 'polypeptide(L)'
;MLNGGTVETKNYIAIQNKGTGKVKVAGANIYAMLEKEKSSGLPCISNNNTGSIEVTAGTIRGNNQGIHMVKGTLTVTGGNISGETNGHAGVGIWIDNSAVLILGTNDSVVNTANPVVRGSCYGVYNSGSIYFYDGKIVGDDGSGSSIYMSSGSIVTPTGYTVKKSLSGTTETAILSKTSTTSVASEKAPMNLTIVSPNAVNTQSDSDSLNNITKEEISSTNIVASTPQSSQPKIQSNAIDSNNMISKNNLNTDEKNLTQTEQQINENKNSNIVQIAKRSYSTIAEAIASADSGEQIDLLEDITLNEEVIIEKDKNIIINLNDKTLNSTSANTINNKGTLKITGTGNIRNEVENGVVINNNGSLKIENGVITTSKNNGKCINNNSKLEMFGGKIISEGINSSVIYNNTKSETIIKAGTIEVNGDGSKGIYNNSSLVIYNTTDTKTTDNCKDSVKVIVSSDDSCGIYNSKDSTVCDIKCTDILIKADVIENYESIKNTDEFKAKLEEMKPSYGIYNNSNISVNIEGLTMKVERLKGVGIQNNAEGIINIGKKDEILNESNPIIYATSDNTTAIVNINKQKGKIKFYNGSFITTKSIKNEITDVLENYQVYEINDNVIIKSVLSRKEE
;
A
#
# COMPACT_ATOMS: atom_id res chain seq x y z
N MET A 1 27.07 23.24 16.77
CA MET A 1 27.19 22.48 18.03
C MET A 1 26.71 23.39 19.14
N LEU A 2 25.85 22.89 20.03
CA LEU A 2 25.16 23.65 21.07
C LEU A 2 25.41 23.00 22.43
N ASN A 3 26.26 23.61 23.26
CA ASN A 3 26.74 23.03 24.52
C ASN A 3 26.01 23.58 25.77
N GLY A 4 24.98 24.41 25.56
CA GLY A 4 24.28 25.14 26.62
C GLY A 4 23.54 26.35 26.04
N GLY A 5 22.90 27.13 26.92
CA GLY A 5 22.08 28.28 26.54
C GLY A 5 20.68 27.90 26.02
N THR A 6 19.92 28.90 25.58
CA THR A 6 18.56 28.74 25.06
C THR A 6 18.47 29.24 23.61
N VAL A 7 17.88 28.44 22.74
CA VAL A 7 17.43 28.84 21.39
C VAL A 7 15.91 28.85 21.40
N GLU A 8 15.29 29.99 21.14
CA GLU A 8 13.82 30.12 21.10
C GLU A 8 13.37 30.73 19.77
N THR A 9 12.41 30.09 19.11
CA THR A 9 11.72 30.61 17.93
C THR A 9 10.22 30.63 18.12
N LYS A 10 9.57 31.60 17.49
CA LYS A 10 8.11 31.70 17.39
C LYS A 10 7.70 31.52 15.93
N ASN A 11 6.74 30.65 15.67
CA ASN A 11 6.20 30.35 14.33
C ASN A 11 7.21 29.81 13.30
N TYR A 12 8.42 29.40 13.72
CA TYR A 12 9.49 28.88 12.86
C TYR A 12 10.22 27.68 13.50
N ILE A 13 10.78 26.81 12.65
CA ILE A 13 11.72 25.75 13.07
C ILE A 13 12.95 26.39 13.72
N ALA A 14 13.37 25.90 14.89
CA ALA A 14 14.53 26.45 15.60
C ALA A 14 15.86 26.06 14.95
N ILE A 15 15.97 24.82 14.46
CA ILE A 15 17.16 24.33 13.74
C ILE A 15 16.75 23.47 12.55
N GLN A 16 17.22 23.80 11.35
CA GLN A 16 16.93 23.03 10.14
C GLN A 16 18.21 22.61 9.41
N ASN A 17 18.41 21.30 9.24
CA ASN A 17 19.50 20.71 8.48
C ASN A 17 18.98 20.21 7.12
N LYS A 18 19.27 20.96 6.04
CA LYS A 18 18.82 20.64 4.67
C LYS A 18 19.84 19.81 3.86
N GLY A 19 21.04 19.59 4.38
CA GLY A 19 22.15 18.95 3.69
C GLY A 19 22.73 17.76 4.47
N THR A 20 24.02 17.53 4.28
CA THR A 20 24.79 16.44 4.91
C THR A 20 25.40 16.82 6.27
N GLY A 21 25.05 17.99 6.81
CA GLY A 21 25.67 18.55 8.02
C GLY A 21 25.39 17.74 9.30
N LYS A 22 26.14 18.04 10.36
CA LYS A 22 25.94 17.44 11.69
C LYS A 22 25.49 18.49 12.72
N VAL A 23 24.31 18.29 13.30
CA VAL A 23 23.83 19.03 14.47
C VAL A 23 24.20 18.24 15.72
N LYS A 24 24.77 18.90 16.73
CA LYS A 24 25.04 18.32 18.05
C LYS A 24 24.49 19.22 19.15
N VAL A 25 23.67 18.65 20.02
CA VAL A 25 23.04 19.27 21.19
C VAL A 25 23.53 18.54 22.44
N ALA A 26 24.26 19.24 23.29
CA ALA A 26 24.99 18.69 24.43
C ALA A 26 24.72 19.47 25.73
N GLY A 27 23.50 19.99 25.90
CA GLY A 27 23.09 20.73 27.09
C GLY A 27 22.23 21.98 26.83
N ALA A 28 21.96 22.34 25.58
CA ALA A 28 21.12 23.50 25.26
C ALA A 28 19.63 23.21 25.42
N ASN A 29 18.87 24.26 25.74
CA ASN A 29 17.40 24.26 25.66
C ASN A 29 16.98 24.84 24.32
N ILE A 30 16.08 24.16 23.59
CA ILE A 30 15.67 24.51 22.24
C ILE A 30 14.14 24.47 22.18
N TYR A 31 13.54 25.61 21.87
CA TYR A 31 12.10 25.83 21.90
C TYR A 31 11.60 26.36 20.56
N ALA A 32 10.60 25.70 19.96
CA ALA A 32 9.87 26.22 18.81
C ALA A 32 8.39 26.32 19.17
N MET A 33 7.96 27.53 19.52
CA MET A 33 6.61 27.84 19.96
C MET A 33 5.76 28.36 18.79
N LEU A 34 4.43 28.28 18.92
CA LEU A 34 3.51 29.05 18.05
C LEU A 34 2.85 30.12 18.90
N GLU A 35 2.52 31.23 18.25
CA GLU A 35 1.47 32.10 18.76
C GLU A 35 0.12 31.39 18.57
N LYS A 36 -0.85 31.66 19.45
CA LYS A 36 -2.15 30.98 19.44
C LYS A 36 -2.83 31.15 18.06
N GLU A 37 -3.65 30.16 17.69
CA GLU A 37 -4.51 30.12 16.48
C GLU A 37 -3.93 29.55 15.16
N LYS A 38 -2.71 28.99 15.11
CA LYS A 38 -2.23 28.23 13.94
C LYS A 38 -2.27 26.71 14.13
N SER A 39 -2.95 26.01 13.21
CA SER A 39 -3.24 24.57 13.27
C SER A 39 -2.17 23.64 12.67
N SER A 40 -1.16 24.18 11.98
CA SER A 40 -0.03 23.42 11.43
C SER A 40 1.28 23.82 12.10
N GLY A 41 1.62 23.12 13.20
CA GLY A 41 2.87 23.36 13.91
C GLY A 41 4.08 22.77 13.18
N LEU A 42 5.20 23.48 13.26
CA LEU A 42 6.49 23.06 12.71
C LEU A 42 7.30 22.27 13.76
N PRO A 43 8.24 21.40 13.33
CA PRO A 43 9.17 20.72 14.24
C PRO A 43 10.11 21.73 14.91
N CYS A 44 10.59 21.42 16.12
CA CYS A 44 11.64 22.22 16.76
C CYS A 44 12.98 22.05 16.04
N ILE A 45 13.35 20.80 15.74
CA ILE A 45 14.51 20.49 14.91
C ILE A 45 14.09 19.60 13.73
N SER A 46 14.58 19.92 12.53
CA SER A 46 14.25 19.21 11.28
C SER A 46 15.52 18.78 10.52
N ASN A 47 15.55 17.52 10.07
CA ASN A 47 16.62 16.95 9.24
C ASN A 47 16.04 16.43 7.92
N ASN A 48 16.19 17.21 6.86
CA ASN A 48 15.49 16.96 5.58
C ASN A 48 16.31 16.13 4.58
N ASN A 49 17.54 15.73 4.93
CA ASN A 49 18.46 15.07 4.02
C ASN A 49 19.42 14.14 4.80
N THR A 50 20.48 13.62 4.19
CA THR A 50 21.36 12.58 4.79
C THR A 50 22.27 13.05 5.94
N GLY A 51 22.12 14.29 6.43
CA GLY A 51 22.81 14.78 7.63
C GLY A 51 22.43 14.05 8.92
N SER A 52 23.11 14.38 10.02
CA SER A 52 22.93 13.71 11.32
C SER A 52 22.63 14.68 12.46
N ILE A 53 21.89 14.19 13.45
CA ILE A 53 21.60 14.90 14.70
C ILE A 53 22.06 14.04 15.88
N GLU A 54 22.79 14.63 16.81
CA GLU A 54 23.25 14.00 18.05
C GLU A 54 22.75 14.80 19.26
N VAL A 55 22.00 14.17 20.16
CA VAL A 55 21.48 14.76 21.39
C VAL A 55 22.01 13.96 22.59
N THR A 56 22.85 14.59 23.41
CA THR A 56 23.46 13.95 24.59
C THR A 56 22.97 14.54 25.91
N ALA A 57 22.45 15.77 25.89
CA ALA A 57 21.84 16.46 27.02
C ALA A 57 21.05 17.69 26.55
N GLY A 58 20.20 18.24 27.42
CA GLY A 58 19.40 19.44 27.16
C GLY A 58 17.89 19.15 27.08
N THR A 59 17.13 20.15 26.62
CA THR A 59 15.67 20.08 26.44
C THR A 59 15.32 20.53 25.03
N ILE A 60 14.53 19.75 24.30
CA ILE A 60 14.03 20.10 22.96
C ILE A 60 12.51 20.03 23.01
N ARG A 61 11.81 21.14 22.81
CA ARG A 61 10.33 21.17 22.88
C ARG A 61 9.75 21.96 21.71
N GLY A 62 8.98 21.27 20.87
CA GLY A 62 8.31 21.83 19.70
C GLY A 62 6.79 21.82 19.84
N ASN A 63 6.12 22.80 19.22
CA ASN A 63 4.66 22.91 19.25
C ASN A 63 3.90 21.93 18.32
N ASN A 64 4.61 20.98 17.73
CA ASN A 64 4.05 19.83 17.03
C ASN A 64 5.02 18.66 17.18
N GLN A 65 6.20 18.74 16.57
CA GLN A 65 7.24 17.73 16.75
C GLN A 65 8.44 18.27 17.54
N GLY A 66 8.98 17.48 18.47
CA GLY A 66 10.28 17.78 19.09
C GLY A 66 11.40 17.70 18.04
N ILE A 67 11.53 16.55 17.37
CA ILE A 67 12.44 16.39 16.23
C ILE A 67 11.72 15.68 15.07
N HIS A 68 11.88 16.16 13.84
CA HIS A 68 11.44 15.48 12.61
C HIS A 68 12.63 15.09 11.72
N MET A 69 12.76 13.80 11.43
CA MET A 69 13.80 13.22 10.60
C MET A 69 13.19 12.66 9.30
N VAL A 70 13.45 13.31 8.17
CA VAL A 70 13.02 12.84 6.84
C VAL A 70 14.00 11.78 6.30
N LYS A 71 15.30 12.03 6.52
CA LYS A 71 16.43 11.19 6.13
C LYS A 71 17.54 11.26 7.19
N GLY A 72 18.55 10.40 7.06
CA GLY A 72 19.76 10.44 7.90
C GLY A 72 19.56 9.85 9.30
N THR A 73 20.47 10.16 10.22
CA THR A 73 20.52 9.50 11.55
C THR A 73 20.37 10.49 12.69
N LEU A 74 19.44 10.20 13.59
CA LEU A 74 19.26 10.83 14.89
C LEU A 74 19.79 9.88 15.98
N THR A 75 20.77 10.33 16.74
CA THR A 75 21.27 9.62 17.93
C THR A 75 20.92 10.43 19.17
N VAL A 76 20.21 9.82 20.11
CA VAL A 76 19.79 10.45 21.37
C VAL A 76 20.27 9.57 22.52
N THR A 77 21.32 9.98 23.23
CA THR A 77 21.84 9.28 24.41
C THR A 77 21.50 9.96 25.74
N GLY A 78 20.90 11.15 25.68
CA GLY A 78 20.39 11.81 26.87
C GLY A 78 19.62 13.09 26.56
N GLY A 79 18.96 13.63 27.59
CA GLY A 79 18.12 14.83 27.50
C GLY A 79 16.63 14.50 27.35
N ASN A 80 15.83 15.57 27.29
CA ASN A 80 14.37 15.52 27.23
C ASN A 80 13.89 16.07 25.88
N ILE A 81 13.09 15.30 25.14
CA ILE A 81 12.51 15.73 23.86
C ILE A 81 10.99 15.67 23.97
N SER A 82 10.29 16.77 23.71
CA SER A 82 8.83 16.79 23.64
C SER A 82 8.24 17.45 22.40
N GLY A 83 7.10 16.91 21.97
CA GLY A 83 6.18 17.51 21.02
C GLY A 83 4.81 17.69 21.66
N GLU A 84 4.34 18.92 21.72
CA GLU A 84 3.10 19.29 22.41
C GLU A 84 2.33 20.24 21.53
N THR A 85 1.02 20.04 21.33
CA THR A 85 0.19 21.02 20.60
C THR A 85 -1.02 21.39 21.43
N ASN A 86 -1.44 22.65 21.37
CA ASN A 86 -2.67 23.15 22.01
C ASN A 86 -3.92 22.55 21.32
N GLY A 87 -4.24 21.29 21.62
CA GLY A 87 -5.46 20.60 21.18
C GLY A 87 -5.30 19.56 20.06
N HIS A 88 -4.09 19.28 19.57
CA HIS A 88 -3.82 18.34 18.47
C HIS A 88 -2.62 17.42 18.75
N ALA A 89 -2.34 16.50 17.82
CA ALA A 89 -1.47 15.34 17.99
C ALA A 89 0.05 15.63 17.99
N GLY A 90 0.55 16.27 19.05
CA GLY A 90 1.99 16.52 19.24
C GLY A 90 2.81 15.23 19.37
N VAL A 91 3.98 15.19 18.72
CA VAL A 91 4.85 14.02 18.60
C VAL A 91 6.25 14.29 19.16
N GLY A 92 6.76 13.45 20.07
CA GLY A 92 8.11 13.63 20.63
C GLY A 92 9.19 13.59 19.55
N ILE A 93 9.27 12.49 18.80
CA ILE A 93 10.14 12.34 17.62
C ILE A 93 9.36 11.73 16.46
N TRP A 94 9.50 12.32 15.27
CA TRP A 94 8.93 11.80 14.02
C TRP A 94 10.04 11.31 13.09
N ILE A 95 9.95 10.04 12.65
CA ILE A 95 10.95 9.37 11.81
C ILE A 95 10.27 8.88 10.52
N ASP A 96 10.63 9.45 9.37
CA ASP A 96 10.15 8.99 8.05
C ASP A 96 10.95 7.77 7.54
N ASN A 97 10.47 7.13 6.47
CA ASN A 97 10.92 5.83 5.95
C ASN A 97 12.42 5.70 5.61
N SER A 98 13.13 6.82 5.49
CA SER A 98 14.55 6.88 5.14
C SER A 98 15.44 7.41 6.29
N ALA A 99 14.89 7.54 7.49
CA ALA A 99 15.59 8.01 8.68
C ALA A 99 15.80 6.88 9.71
N VAL A 100 16.83 7.05 10.54
CA VAL A 100 17.20 6.14 11.62
C VAL A 100 17.20 6.90 12.95
N LEU A 101 16.53 6.36 13.96
CA LEU A 101 16.65 6.75 15.35
C LEU A 101 17.52 5.73 16.10
N ILE A 102 18.51 6.19 16.84
CA ILE A 102 19.24 5.44 17.85
C ILE A 102 18.92 6.10 19.19
N LEU A 103 18.18 5.40 20.06
CA LEU A 103 17.75 5.88 21.36
C LEU A 103 18.49 5.09 22.45
N GLY A 104 19.43 5.75 23.12
CA GLY A 104 20.36 5.13 24.07
C GLY A 104 21.68 4.64 23.47
N THR A 105 22.42 3.92 24.30
CA THR A 105 23.74 3.36 24.03
C THR A 105 23.65 1.83 24.08
N ASN A 106 24.25 1.13 23.12
CA ASN A 106 24.30 -0.33 23.16
C ASN A 106 25.52 -0.81 23.97
N ASP A 107 25.43 -0.78 25.29
CA ASP A 107 26.53 -1.10 26.22
C ASP A 107 26.23 -2.29 27.17
N SER A 108 25.14 -3.01 26.93
CA SER A 108 24.57 -4.09 27.76
C SER A 108 23.89 -3.65 29.07
N VAL A 109 23.79 -2.34 29.36
CA VAL A 109 23.17 -1.81 30.59
C VAL A 109 21.99 -0.90 30.25
N VAL A 110 20.78 -1.48 30.19
CA VAL A 110 19.56 -0.71 29.90
C VAL A 110 19.20 0.29 31.01
N ASN A 111 19.22 1.57 30.66
CA ASN A 111 18.73 2.69 31.46
C ASN A 111 17.29 3.07 31.05
N THR A 112 16.29 2.73 31.84
CA THR A 112 14.88 3.05 31.52
C THR A 112 14.42 4.47 31.89
N ALA A 113 15.34 5.37 32.27
CA ALA A 113 15.03 6.70 32.79
C ALA A 113 15.57 7.86 31.92
N ASN A 114 16.63 7.65 31.14
CA ASN A 114 17.21 8.64 30.24
C ASN A 114 17.77 7.93 29.00
N PRO A 115 17.56 8.45 27.77
CA PRO A 115 16.84 9.68 27.41
C PRO A 115 15.32 9.61 27.65
N VAL A 116 14.64 10.76 27.63
CA VAL A 116 13.18 10.86 27.73
C VAL A 116 12.60 11.48 26.46
N VAL A 117 11.61 10.82 25.87
CA VAL A 117 10.85 11.30 24.71
C VAL A 117 9.37 11.31 25.05
N ARG A 118 8.67 12.43 24.83
CA ARG A 118 7.23 12.56 25.11
C ARG A 118 6.46 13.27 24.00
N GLY A 119 5.34 12.71 23.55
CA GLY A 119 4.36 13.43 22.72
C GLY A 119 3.03 13.59 23.45
N SER A 120 2.33 14.70 23.21
CA SER A 120 0.93 14.85 23.67
C SER A 120 -0.03 13.90 22.93
N CYS A 121 0.40 13.34 21.79
CA CYS A 121 -0.17 12.15 21.18
C CYS A 121 0.89 11.04 21.11
N TYR A 122 1.84 11.10 20.17
CA TYR A 122 2.82 10.02 19.98
C TYR A 122 4.19 10.32 20.59
N GLY A 123 4.71 9.42 21.43
CA GLY A 123 6.09 9.53 21.92
C GLY A 123 7.09 9.49 20.76
N VAL A 124 7.02 8.42 19.95
CA VAL A 124 7.69 8.34 18.65
C VAL A 124 6.69 7.92 17.57
N TYR A 125 6.61 8.69 16.48
CA TYR A 125 5.98 8.27 15.23
C TYR A 125 7.07 7.70 14.31
N ASN A 126 6.91 6.45 13.87
CA ASN A 126 7.96 5.74 13.14
C ASN A 126 7.51 5.06 11.85
N SER A 127 8.06 5.53 10.74
CA SER A 127 8.07 4.87 9.44
C SER A 127 9.47 4.36 9.04
N GLY A 128 10.53 4.77 9.75
CA GLY A 128 11.94 4.41 9.48
C GLY A 128 12.45 3.26 10.36
N SER A 129 13.66 3.38 10.90
CA SER A 129 14.24 2.35 11.78
C SER A 129 14.60 2.90 13.15
N ILE A 130 14.12 2.25 14.22
CA ILE A 130 14.50 2.54 15.60
C ILE A 130 15.46 1.47 16.11
N TYR A 131 16.58 1.90 16.68
CA TYR A 131 17.40 1.10 17.58
C TYR A 131 17.15 1.61 19.00
N PHE A 132 16.34 0.87 19.77
CA PHE A 132 15.93 1.23 21.12
C PHE A 132 16.80 0.45 22.11
N TYR A 133 17.75 1.16 22.73
CA TYR A 133 18.75 0.62 23.66
C TYR A 133 18.57 1.15 25.09
N ASP A 134 18.19 2.42 25.24
CA ASP A 134 17.85 3.06 26.53
C ASP A 134 16.67 4.00 26.38
N GLY A 135 16.13 4.40 27.53
CA GLY A 135 15.27 5.54 27.71
C GLY A 135 13.83 5.19 28.03
N LYS A 136 13.03 6.24 28.09
CA LYS A 136 11.59 6.19 28.30
C LYS A 136 10.89 6.97 27.19
N ILE A 137 9.96 6.33 26.51
CA ILE A 137 9.13 6.95 25.48
C ILE A 137 7.68 7.02 25.99
N VAL A 138 7.04 8.17 25.86
CA VAL A 138 5.70 8.45 26.42
C VAL A 138 4.78 9.06 25.36
N GLY A 139 3.59 8.50 25.19
CA GLY A 139 2.48 9.10 24.43
C GLY A 139 1.28 9.29 25.36
N ASP A 140 0.47 10.31 25.11
CA ASP A 140 -0.66 10.70 25.98
C ASP A 140 -2.04 10.51 25.32
N ASP A 141 -2.11 9.71 24.24
CA ASP A 141 -3.31 9.45 23.42
C ASP A 141 -3.70 7.94 23.39
N GLY A 142 -3.58 7.27 24.53
CA GLY A 142 -4.08 5.92 24.75
C GLY A 142 -3.11 4.80 24.33
N SER A 143 -3.67 3.60 24.13
CA SER A 143 -2.90 2.39 23.76
C SER A 143 -2.23 2.56 22.39
N GLY A 144 -1.00 2.10 22.26
CA GLY A 144 -0.18 2.27 21.05
C GLY A 144 0.57 3.60 20.99
N SER A 145 0.18 4.62 21.78
CA SER A 145 0.66 5.99 21.61
C SER A 145 2.14 6.23 21.98
N SER A 146 2.77 5.41 22.83
CA SER A 146 4.18 5.60 23.16
C SER A 146 5.10 5.45 21.95
N ILE A 147 4.89 4.42 21.15
CA ILE A 147 5.59 4.18 19.88
C ILE A 147 4.52 3.77 18.86
N TYR A 148 4.22 4.69 17.95
CA TYR A 148 3.33 4.46 16.82
C TYR A 148 4.14 4.00 15.60
N MET A 149 3.76 2.85 15.04
CA MET A 149 4.46 2.20 13.93
C MET A 149 3.62 2.32 12.67
N SER A 150 4.06 3.18 11.74
CA SER A 150 3.40 3.42 10.46
C SER A 150 3.87 2.42 9.40
N SER A 151 5.19 2.30 9.22
CA SER A 151 5.81 1.33 8.29
C SER A 151 7.24 0.94 8.66
N GLY A 152 7.69 1.32 9.87
CA GLY A 152 9.08 1.18 10.30
C GLY A 152 9.43 -0.15 10.97
N SER A 153 10.69 -0.25 11.42
CA SER A 153 11.21 -1.34 12.24
C SER A 153 11.68 -0.86 13.62
N ILE A 154 11.77 -1.80 14.57
CA ILE A 154 12.40 -1.58 15.88
C ILE A 154 13.35 -2.74 16.21
N VAL A 155 14.54 -2.39 16.68
CA VAL A 155 15.61 -3.31 17.09
C VAL A 155 15.95 -3.03 18.55
N THR A 156 16.07 -4.09 19.35
CA THR A 156 16.38 -4.05 20.78
C THR A 156 17.64 -4.87 21.08
N PRO A 157 18.28 -4.71 22.26
CA PRO A 157 19.36 -5.60 22.69
C PRO A 157 18.89 -7.05 22.79
N THR A 158 19.82 -8.00 22.61
CA THR A 158 19.53 -9.43 22.79
C THR A 158 19.02 -9.70 24.22
N GLY A 159 17.92 -10.44 24.35
CA GLY A 159 17.29 -10.72 25.63
C GLY A 159 16.45 -9.57 26.20
N TYR A 160 16.14 -8.53 25.41
CA TYR A 160 15.23 -7.44 25.78
C TYR A 160 14.10 -7.26 24.78
N THR A 161 12.91 -6.97 25.29
CA THR A 161 11.71 -6.59 24.54
C THR A 161 11.20 -5.22 24.99
N VAL A 162 10.43 -4.54 24.14
CA VAL A 162 9.71 -3.32 24.52
C VAL A 162 8.49 -3.68 25.36
N LYS A 163 8.46 -3.19 26.60
CA LYS A 163 7.30 -3.24 27.49
C LYS A 163 6.56 -1.92 27.42
N LYS A 164 5.29 -1.98 26.99
CA LYS A 164 4.34 -0.87 27.06
C LYS A 164 3.48 -0.99 28.33
N SER A 165 3.19 0.13 28.97
CA SER A 165 2.30 0.23 30.13
C SER A 165 1.40 1.47 30.00
N LEU A 166 0.09 1.26 30.07
CA LEU A 166 -0.93 2.30 29.97
C LEU A 166 -1.43 2.71 31.37
N SER A 167 -1.58 4.01 31.60
CA SER A 167 -2.15 4.60 32.82
C SER A 167 -3.02 5.79 32.44
N GLY A 168 -4.35 5.63 32.45
CA GLY A 168 -5.25 6.60 31.85
C GLY A 168 -5.04 6.63 30.33
N THR A 169 -4.82 7.81 29.75
CA THR A 169 -4.41 7.96 28.34
C THR A 169 -2.89 7.91 28.14
N THR A 170 -2.08 7.92 29.20
CA THR A 170 -0.62 7.92 29.09
C THR A 170 -0.08 6.50 28.89
N GLU A 171 0.44 6.19 27.71
CA GLU A 171 1.24 4.99 27.46
C GLU A 171 2.74 5.30 27.63
N THR A 172 3.45 4.45 28.37
CA THR A 172 4.91 4.48 28.49
C THR A 172 5.51 3.21 27.88
N ALA A 173 6.51 3.36 27.00
CA ALA A 173 7.39 2.28 26.55
C ALA A 173 8.77 2.39 27.21
N ILE A 174 9.25 1.25 27.73
CA ILE A 174 10.61 1.02 28.23
C ILE A 174 11.07 -0.37 27.79
N LEU A 175 12.37 -0.67 27.89
CA LEU A 175 12.87 -2.02 27.67
C LEU A 175 12.74 -2.89 28.93
N SER A 176 12.43 -4.17 28.74
CA SER A 176 12.38 -5.19 29.80
C SER A 176 13.10 -6.46 29.37
N LYS A 177 13.78 -7.13 30.31
CA LYS A 177 14.40 -8.44 30.05
C LYS A 177 13.34 -9.47 29.69
N THR A 178 13.64 -10.30 28.69
CA THR A 178 12.80 -11.43 28.29
C THR A 178 12.90 -12.56 29.32
N SER A 179 11.77 -12.95 29.93
CA SER A 179 11.73 -14.07 30.86
C SER A 179 11.86 -15.40 30.11
N THR A 180 12.97 -16.10 30.28
CA THR A 180 13.12 -17.50 29.82
C THR A 180 12.53 -18.45 30.85
N THR A 181 11.35 -19.02 30.57
CA THR A 181 10.89 -20.24 31.25
C THR A 181 11.66 -21.43 30.70
N SER A 182 12.75 -21.79 31.39
CA SER A 182 13.47 -23.03 31.13
C SER A 182 12.64 -24.24 31.57
N VAL A 183 11.88 -24.82 30.65
CA VAL A 183 11.37 -26.19 30.83
C VAL A 183 12.54 -27.13 30.64
N ALA A 184 13.12 -27.62 31.74
CA ALA A 184 14.17 -28.63 31.70
C ALA A 184 13.57 -29.95 31.17
N SER A 185 13.99 -30.37 29.98
CA SER A 185 13.65 -31.68 29.43
C SER A 185 14.51 -32.76 30.09
N GLU A 186 14.09 -33.27 31.24
CA GLU A 186 14.66 -34.51 31.75
C GLU A 186 14.30 -35.68 30.84
N LYS A 187 15.36 -36.41 30.46
CA LYS A 187 15.33 -37.50 29.50
C LYS A 187 15.04 -38.80 30.25
N ALA A 188 13.81 -39.29 30.16
CA ALA A 188 13.46 -40.66 30.54
C ALA A 188 12.94 -41.41 29.31
N PRO A 189 13.45 -42.62 28.98
CA PRO A 189 13.04 -43.34 27.77
C PRO A 189 11.66 -43.95 27.94
N MET A 190 10.77 -43.70 26.97
CA MET A 190 9.56 -44.51 26.79
C MET A 190 9.97 -45.93 26.39
N ASN A 191 9.71 -46.90 27.27
CA ASN A 191 9.68 -48.30 26.90
C ASN A 191 8.22 -48.73 26.73
N LEU A 192 7.77 -48.88 25.49
CA LEU A 192 6.40 -49.24 25.16
C LEU A 192 6.30 -50.77 25.06
N THR A 193 5.54 -51.41 25.94
CA THR A 193 5.20 -52.83 25.79
C THR A 193 3.77 -53.08 26.27
N ILE A 194 2.94 -53.62 25.39
CA ILE A 194 1.52 -53.93 25.61
C ILE A 194 1.41 -55.44 25.85
N VAL A 195 0.87 -55.89 27.01
CA VAL A 195 -0.01 -57.07 27.12
C VAL A 195 -0.97 -56.93 28.32
N SER A 196 -2.21 -57.34 28.07
CA SER A 196 -3.48 -57.40 28.82
C SER A 196 -3.50 -58.21 30.16
N PRO A 197 -4.67 -58.67 30.70
CA PRO A 197 -5.49 -57.93 31.69
C PRO A 197 -5.84 -58.72 32.98
N ASN A 198 -6.48 -58.06 33.96
CA ASN A 198 -7.27 -58.55 35.13
C ASN A 198 -7.02 -57.65 36.36
N ALA A 199 -7.89 -57.46 37.35
CA ALA A 199 -9.34 -57.60 37.50
C ALA A 199 -9.75 -56.97 38.87
N VAL A 200 -11.07 -56.93 39.19
CA VAL A 200 -11.66 -56.74 40.53
C VAL A 200 -11.78 -55.30 41.10
N ASN A 201 -12.94 -54.69 40.83
CA ASN A 201 -14.00 -54.35 41.81
C ASN A 201 -13.64 -53.73 43.18
N THR A 202 -14.21 -52.56 43.51
CA THR A 202 -15.26 -52.41 44.56
C THR A 202 -15.79 -50.96 44.65
N GLN A 203 -16.84 -50.76 45.45
CA GLN A 203 -17.84 -49.68 45.42
C GLN A 203 -17.92 -48.96 46.79
N SER A 204 -18.87 -48.02 46.96
CA SER A 204 -19.36 -47.40 48.22
C SER A 204 -18.42 -46.34 48.86
N ASP A 205 -18.83 -45.08 49.01
CA ASP A 205 -19.75 -44.46 50.02
C ASP A 205 -18.90 -43.81 51.15
N SER A 206 -19.28 -42.75 51.88
CA SER A 206 -20.34 -41.74 51.78
C SER A 206 -19.97 -40.57 52.73
N ASP A 207 -20.77 -39.48 52.75
CA ASP A 207 -20.99 -38.56 53.89
C ASP A 207 -19.82 -37.71 54.47
N SER A 208 -20.01 -36.58 55.17
CA SER A 208 -21.08 -35.54 55.21
C SER A 208 -20.59 -34.35 56.10
N LEU A 209 -21.50 -33.40 56.41
CA LEU A 209 -21.47 -32.43 57.55
C LEU A 209 -20.71 -31.07 57.42
N ASN A 210 -21.51 -30.06 57.03
CA ASN A 210 -21.96 -28.90 57.85
C ASN A 210 -21.00 -27.80 58.39
N ASN A 211 -21.28 -26.58 57.92
CA ASN A 211 -21.64 -25.34 58.65
C ASN A 211 -20.93 -24.94 59.97
N ILE A 212 -20.62 -23.63 60.08
CA ILE A 212 -21.18 -22.74 61.13
C ILE A 212 -21.03 -21.23 60.76
N THR A 213 -21.94 -20.44 61.34
CA THR A 213 -22.30 -19.00 61.25
C THR A 213 -21.15 -17.96 61.25
N LYS A 214 -21.27 -16.70 60.76
CA LYS A 214 -22.34 -15.65 60.72
C LYS A 214 -22.48 -14.80 62.01
N GLU A 215 -22.17 -13.50 61.92
CA GLU A 215 -22.73 -12.33 62.66
C GLU A 215 -22.59 -11.12 61.67
N GLU A 216 -23.59 -10.29 61.33
CA GLU A 216 -24.44 -9.37 62.13
C GLU A 216 -23.66 -8.14 62.68
N ILE A 217 -24.12 -6.88 62.72
CA ILE A 217 -25.41 -6.15 62.61
C ILE A 217 -25.09 -4.78 61.90
N SER A 218 -25.95 -3.97 61.25
CA SER A 218 -27.36 -3.58 61.44
C SER A 218 -28.12 -3.18 60.15
N SER A 219 -29.38 -2.75 60.32
CA SER A 219 -30.26 -1.99 59.40
C SER A 219 -30.46 -0.52 59.92
N THR A 220 -31.31 0.41 59.44
CA THR A 220 -32.67 0.29 58.82
C THR A 220 -33.16 1.62 58.19
N ASN A 221 -33.89 1.51 57.06
CA ASN A 221 -35.06 2.26 56.50
C ASN A 221 -35.53 3.61 57.09
N ILE A 222 -36.15 4.52 56.31
CA ILE A 222 -37.61 4.63 55.98
C ILE A 222 -37.78 5.91 55.08
N VAL A 223 -38.66 6.11 54.08
CA VAL A 223 -39.68 5.33 53.32
C VAL A 223 -39.95 6.01 51.94
N ALA A 224 -40.81 5.41 51.10
CA ALA A 224 -41.16 5.78 49.71
C ALA A 224 -42.04 7.04 49.47
N SER A 225 -42.01 7.58 48.23
CA SER A 225 -43.16 7.59 47.29
C SER A 225 -42.88 8.33 45.95
N THR A 226 -43.47 7.82 44.85
CA THR A 226 -43.57 8.41 43.48
C THR A 226 -44.92 9.16 43.31
N PRO A 227 -45.22 9.97 42.26
CA PRO A 227 -44.67 9.93 40.88
C PRO A 227 -44.53 11.27 40.07
N GLN A 228 -44.11 11.11 38.80
CA GLN A 228 -44.49 11.89 37.59
C GLN A 228 -44.01 13.35 37.31
N SER A 229 -43.14 13.44 36.29
CA SER A 229 -43.30 14.21 35.02
C SER A 229 -43.16 15.75 34.92
N SER A 230 -42.60 16.12 33.75
CA SER A 230 -42.88 17.32 32.91
C SER A 230 -41.95 18.55 32.98
N GLN A 231 -41.86 19.23 31.83
CA GLN A 231 -40.91 20.31 31.47
C GLN A 231 -41.33 21.70 32.00
N PRO A 232 -40.40 22.67 32.05
CA PRO A 232 -40.74 24.10 32.13
C PRO A 232 -41.18 24.66 30.76
N LYS A 233 -42.23 25.48 30.76
CA LYS A 233 -42.66 26.34 29.64
C LYS A 233 -41.96 27.72 29.69
N ILE A 234 -41.90 28.41 28.56
CA ILE A 234 -42.06 29.88 28.51
C ILE A 234 -43.18 30.21 27.49
N GLN A 235 -44.02 31.19 27.81
CA GLN A 235 -45.23 31.60 27.08
C GLN A 235 -44.89 32.64 25.98
N SER A 236 -45.67 32.80 24.91
CA SER A 236 -46.87 33.67 24.80
C SER A 236 -47.10 33.93 23.29
N ASN A 237 -48.23 34.37 22.71
CA ASN A 237 -49.61 34.65 23.16
C ASN A 237 -50.58 34.35 21.98
N ALA A 238 -51.89 34.32 22.22
CA ALA A 238 -52.91 33.94 21.21
C ALA A 238 -53.40 35.11 20.31
N ILE A 239 -54.10 34.79 19.20
CA ILE A 239 -55.52 35.15 18.95
C ILE A 239 -56.04 34.66 17.56
N ASP A 240 -57.15 33.94 17.62
CA ASP A 240 -58.29 33.68 16.69
C ASP A 240 -58.27 33.79 15.15
N SER A 241 -58.51 32.62 14.53
CA SER A 241 -59.79 32.17 13.89
C SER A 241 -60.29 32.59 12.49
N ASN A 242 -60.86 31.58 11.82
CA ASN A 242 -61.74 31.54 10.62
C ASN A 242 -61.04 31.65 9.24
N ASN A 243 -61.41 30.89 8.19
CA ASN A 243 -62.73 30.31 7.88
C ASN A 243 -62.69 28.89 7.21
N MET A 244 -63.87 28.27 7.10
CA MET A 244 -64.23 26.92 6.63
C MET A 244 -63.79 26.59 5.16
N ILE A 245 -63.80 25.33 4.67
CA ILE A 245 -64.94 24.42 4.43
C ILE A 245 -64.53 22.92 4.50
N SER A 246 -65.50 22.07 4.85
CA SER A 246 -65.36 20.61 5.05
C SER A 246 -66.27 19.83 4.09
N LYS A 247 -65.81 18.68 3.57
CA LYS A 247 -66.46 17.33 3.67
C LYS A 247 -66.00 16.31 2.60
N ASN A 248 -65.63 15.11 3.08
CA ASN A 248 -66.07 13.76 2.66
C ASN A 248 -65.94 13.36 1.17
N ASN A 249 -65.43 12.18 0.75
CA ASN A 249 -65.45 10.84 1.35
C ASN A 249 -64.64 9.86 0.45
N LEU A 250 -64.02 8.81 1.05
CA LEU A 250 -63.78 7.44 0.52
C LEU A 250 -63.09 7.29 -0.88
N ASN A 251 -62.12 6.40 -1.12
CA ASN A 251 -61.93 5.06 -0.56
C ASN A 251 -60.47 4.59 -0.65
N THR A 252 -60.05 3.84 0.38
CA THR A 252 -59.12 2.68 0.38
C THR A 252 -58.29 2.36 -0.89
N ASP A 253 -56.96 2.42 -0.79
CA ASP A 253 -56.10 1.24 -0.62
C ASP A 253 -54.65 1.67 -0.28
N GLU A 254 -53.72 0.72 -0.08
CA GLU A 254 -52.31 0.90 0.32
C GLU A 254 -52.01 1.42 1.74
N LYS A 255 -52.10 0.53 2.73
CA LYS A 255 -51.05 0.34 3.76
C LYS A 255 -51.34 -0.87 4.65
N ASN A 256 -50.58 -1.96 4.45
CA ASN A 256 -50.13 -2.91 5.48
C ASN A 256 -49.41 -4.10 4.83
N LEU A 257 -48.09 -4.00 4.61
CA LEU A 257 -47.23 -5.15 4.29
C LEU A 257 -45.73 -4.85 4.50
N THR A 258 -45.36 -4.32 5.67
CA THR A 258 -43.95 -4.12 6.06
C THR A 258 -43.72 -4.31 7.57
N GLN A 259 -43.91 -5.55 8.08
CA GLN A 259 -43.40 -5.91 9.41
C GLN A 259 -43.23 -7.43 9.66
N THR A 260 -42.92 -8.22 8.62
CA THR A 260 -42.75 -9.68 8.75
C THR A 260 -41.51 -10.27 8.07
N GLU A 261 -40.76 -9.49 7.27
CA GLU A 261 -39.52 -9.97 6.61
C GLU A 261 -38.24 -9.67 7.42
N GLN A 262 -38.30 -8.75 8.40
CA GLN A 262 -37.17 -8.43 9.29
C GLN A 262 -37.01 -9.36 10.51
N GLN A 263 -37.80 -10.45 10.61
CA GLN A 263 -37.67 -11.45 11.69
C GLN A 263 -37.47 -12.89 11.21
N ILE A 264 -37.09 -13.10 9.94
CA ILE A 264 -36.81 -14.46 9.40
C ILE A 264 -35.32 -14.66 9.04
N ASN A 265 -34.51 -13.61 8.95
CA ASN A 265 -33.08 -13.69 8.58
C ASN A 265 -32.07 -13.58 9.74
N GLU A 266 -32.48 -13.76 11.00
CA GLU A 266 -31.56 -13.79 12.15
C GLU A 266 -30.99 -15.18 12.48
N ASN A 267 -31.19 -16.20 11.62
CA ASN A 267 -30.66 -17.55 11.89
C ASN A 267 -30.27 -18.36 10.65
N LYS A 268 -29.64 -17.70 9.66
CA LYS A 268 -28.87 -18.41 8.63
C LYS A 268 -27.38 -18.12 8.83
N ASN A 269 -26.71 -18.94 9.65
CA ASN A 269 -25.27 -19.19 9.49
C ASN A 269 -25.06 -19.92 8.15
N SER A 270 -25.23 -19.18 7.05
CA SER A 270 -24.80 -19.63 5.72
C SER A 270 -23.28 -19.66 5.78
N ASN A 271 -22.69 -20.85 5.65
CA ASN A 271 -21.25 -20.94 5.56
C ASN A 271 -20.83 -20.40 4.19
N ILE A 272 -20.19 -19.24 4.16
CA ILE A 272 -19.82 -18.54 2.92
C ILE A 272 -18.45 -18.97 2.37
N VAL A 273 -17.64 -19.67 3.17
CA VAL A 273 -16.35 -20.24 2.76
C VAL A 273 -16.13 -21.65 3.32
N GLN A 274 -15.22 -22.41 2.71
CA GLN A 274 -14.88 -23.78 3.09
C GLN A 274 -13.39 -24.08 2.96
N ILE A 275 -12.86 -24.91 3.87
CA ILE A 275 -11.53 -25.52 3.81
C ILE A 275 -11.71 -27.03 3.80
N ALA A 276 -11.48 -27.65 2.63
CA ALA A 276 -11.71 -29.07 2.35
C ALA A 276 -13.15 -29.55 2.63
N LYS A 277 -13.53 -29.76 3.90
CA LYS A 277 -14.89 -30.10 4.37
C LYS A 277 -15.32 -29.33 5.63
N ARG A 278 -14.46 -28.45 6.15
CA ARG A 278 -14.76 -27.53 7.27
C ARG A 278 -15.35 -26.26 6.68
N SER A 279 -16.51 -25.85 7.15
CA SER A 279 -17.25 -24.70 6.61
C SER A 279 -17.32 -23.58 7.66
N TYR A 280 -17.21 -22.33 7.23
CA TYR A 280 -17.10 -21.16 8.11
C TYR A 280 -18.06 -20.05 7.66
N SER A 281 -18.57 -19.26 8.62
CA SER A 281 -19.45 -18.11 8.38
C SER A 281 -18.69 -16.86 7.96
N THR A 282 -17.36 -16.79 8.17
CA THR A 282 -16.52 -15.68 7.72
C THR A 282 -15.19 -16.15 7.12
N ILE A 283 -14.64 -15.35 6.20
CA ILE A 283 -13.30 -15.60 5.63
C ILE A 283 -12.19 -15.46 6.67
N ALA A 284 -12.36 -14.59 7.68
CA ALA A 284 -11.39 -14.39 8.76
C ALA A 284 -11.27 -15.64 9.67
N GLU A 285 -12.39 -16.26 10.03
CA GLU A 285 -12.38 -17.53 10.79
C GLU A 285 -11.71 -18.66 10.01
N ALA A 286 -11.95 -18.74 8.70
CA ALA A 286 -11.28 -19.71 7.84
C ALA A 286 -9.76 -19.47 7.81
N ILE A 287 -9.30 -18.24 7.60
CA ILE A 287 -7.85 -17.88 7.63
C ILE A 287 -7.20 -18.21 8.98
N ALA A 288 -7.89 -17.91 10.09
CA ALA A 288 -7.41 -18.24 11.42
C ALA A 288 -7.26 -19.75 11.61
N SER A 289 -8.24 -20.53 11.12
CA SER A 289 -8.31 -21.99 11.23
C SER A 289 -7.50 -22.78 10.19
N ALA A 290 -7.02 -22.12 9.14
CA ALA A 290 -6.26 -22.72 8.05
C ALA A 290 -4.84 -23.08 8.47
N ASP A 291 -4.43 -24.30 8.15
CA ASP A 291 -3.05 -24.76 8.20
C ASP A 291 -2.24 -24.17 7.02
N SER A 292 -0.92 -24.20 7.12
CA SER A 292 -0.02 -23.60 6.13
C SER A 292 -0.18 -24.25 4.74
N GLY A 293 -0.60 -23.44 3.76
CA GLY A 293 -0.81 -23.85 2.38
C GLY A 293 -2.21 -24.39 2.07
N GLU A 294 -3.14 -24.39 3.04
CA GLU A 294 -4.53 -24.79 2.77
C GLU A 294 -5.26 -23.82 1.82
N GLN A 295 -6.24 -24.38 1.10
CA GLN A 295 -7.13 -23.65 0.21
C GLN A 295 -8.47 -23.34 0.89
N ILE A 296 -8.83 -22.06 0.82
CA ILE A 296 -10.13 -21.52 1.21
C ILE A 296 -10.93 -21.30 -0.08
N ASP A 297 -12.01 -22.08 -0.24
CA ASP A 297 -12.95 -21.95 -1.36
C ASP A 297 -14.08 -20.97 -0.96
N LEU A 298 -14.36 -19.98 -1.82
CA LEU A 298 -15.57 -19.16 -1.67
C LEU A 298 -16.81 -19.93 -2.13
N LEU A 299 -17.88 -19.90 -1.35
CA LEU A 299 -19.15 -20.57 -1.65
C LEU A 299 -20.23 -19.59 -2.14
N GLU A 300 -20.25 -18.40 -1.56
CA GLU A 300 -21.19 -17.31 -1.88
C GLU A 300 -20.40 -16.03 -2.24
N ASP A 301 -21.07 -15.03 -2.83
CA ASP A 301 -20.48 -13.69 -3.00
C ASP A 301 -20.41 -12.99 -1.63
N ILE A 302 -19.28 -12.37 -1.32
CA ILE A 302 -18.98 -11.80 0.00
C ILE A 302 -18.81 -10.29 -0.12
N THR A 303 -19.53 -9.52 0.70
CA THR A 303 -19.25 -8.09 0.91
C THR A 303 -18.67 -7.87 2.30
N LEU A 304 -17.50 -7.26 2.33
CA LEU A 304 -16.72 -6.96 3.52
C LEU A 304 -16.88 -5.49 3.91
N ASN A 305 -17.08 -5.26 5.20
CA ASN A 305 -16.98 -3.95 5.85
C ASN A 305 -15.60 -3.73 6.52
N GLU A 306 -14.80 -4.78 6.68
CA GLU A 306 -13.47 -4.78 7.30
C GLU A 306 -12.40 -5.36 6.35
N GLU A 307 -11.12 -5.22 6.69
CA GLU A 307 -10.02 -5.78 5.89
C GLU A 307 -9.84 -7.29 6.13
N VAL A 308 -9.63 -8.07 5.07
CA VAL A 308 -9.16 -9.46 5.22
C VAL A 308 -7.65 -9.45 5.45
N ILE A 309 -7.20 -9.89 6.63
CA ILE A 309 -5.78 -9.86 7.00
C ILE A 309 -5.18 -11.26 6.89
N ILE A 310 -4.11 -11.40 6.11
CA ILE A 310 -3.24 -12.58 6.10
C ILE A 310 -2.03 -12.26 6.97
N GLU A 311 -1.96 -12.79 8.18
CA GLU A 311 -0.86 -12.52 9.11
C GLU A 311 0.48 -13.09 8.64
N LYS A 312 1.58 -12.54 9.18
CA LYS A 312 2.95 -12.75 8.66
C LYS A 312 3.41 -14.22 8.63
N ASP A 313 2.91 -15.03 9.55
CA ASP A 313 3.16 -16.46 9.70
C ASP A 313 2.19 -17.36 8.91
N LYS A 314 1.10 -16.78 8.37
CA LYS A 314 0.12 -17.51 7.56
C LYS A 314 0.57 -17.64 6.10
N ASN A 315 0.24 -18.79 5.53
CA ASN A 315 0.40 -19.12 4.11
C ASN A 315 -0.94 -19.67 3.63
N ILE A 316 -1.65 -18.92 2.78
CA ILE A 316 -3.06 -19.17 2.45
C ILE A 316 -3.25 -19.17 0.94
N ILE A 317 -4.08 -20.10 0.45
CA ILE A 317 -4.62 -20.06 -0.91
C ILE A 317 -6.09 -19.65 -0.82
N ILE A 318 -6.49 -18.59 -1.54
CA ILE A 318 -7.91 -18.22 -1.72
C ILE A 318 -8.30 -18.61 -3.14
N ASN A 319 -9.28 -19.52 -3.26
CA ASN A 319 -9.91 -19.89 -4.50
C ASN A 319 -11.24 -19.13 -4.65
N LEU A 320 -11.31 -18.25 -5.63
CA LEU A 320 -12.47 -17.39 -5.86
C LEU A 320 -13.71 -18.16 -6.33
N ASN A 321 -13.56 -19.34 -6.95
CA ASN A 321 -14.66 -20.27 -7.25
C ASN A 321 -15.91 -19.62 -7.93
N ASP A 322 -15.68 -18.75 -8.91
CA ASP A 322 -16.68 -17.91 -9.59
C ASP A 322 -17.51 -17.01 -8.66
N LYS A 323 -16.93 -16.57 -7.54
CA LYS A 323 -17.51 -15.62 -6.58
C LYS A 323 -16.76 -14.29 -6.56
N THR A 324 -17.41 -13.31 -5.96
CA THR A 324 -16.94 -11.94 -5.81
C THR A 324 -16.63 -11.64 -4.35
N LEU A 325 -15.40 -11.20 -4.08
CA LEU A 325 -15.01 -10.59 -2.82
C LEU A 325 -15.02 -9.07 -2.97
N ASN A 326 -16.07 -8.44 -2.47
CA ASN A 326 -16.31 -7.00 -2.50
C ASN A 326 -15.93 -6.37 -1.15
N SER A 327 -15.42 -5.14 -1.12
CA SER A 327 -15.16 -4.43 0.14
C SER A 327 -15.45 -2.94 0.09
N THR A 328 -15.94 -2.41 1.22
CA THR A 328 -16.06 -0.99 1.53
C THR A 328 -15.04 -0.52 2.58
N SER A 329 -14.04 -1.34 2.90
CA SER A 329 -12.89 -0.95 3.73
C SER A 329 -11.77 -0.31 2.88
N ALA A 330 -10.82 0.36 3.52
CA ALA A 330 -9.67 0.98 2.84
C ALA A 330 -8.82 -0.04 2.05
N ASN A 331 -8.70 -1.27 2.55
CA ASN A 331 -8.12 -2.41 1.83
C ASN A 331 -9.13 -3.57 1.74
N THR A 332 -9.25 -4.27 0.61
CA THR A 332 -10.03 -5.53 0.55
C THR A 332 -9.26 -6.67 1.22
N ILE A 333 -7.98 -6.85 0.84
CA ILE A 333 -7.06 -7.80 1.46
C ILE A 333 -5.76 -7.09 1.85
N ASN A 334 -5.28 -7.34 3.07
CA ASN A 334 -4.01 -6.88 3.62
C ASN A 334 -3.11 -8.09 3.88
N ASN A 335 -2.24 -8.41 2.91
CA ASN A 335 -1.37 -9.58 2.98
C ASN A 335 -0.03 -9.23 3.64
N LYS A 336 0.23 -9.74 4.83
CA LYS A 336 1.53 -9.64 5.53
C LYS A 336 2.33 -10.95 5.44
N GLY A 337 1.67 -12.07 5.20
CA GLY A 337 2.25 -13.42 5.08
C GLY A 337 2.45 -13.86 3.63
N THR A 338 2.05 -15.09 3.32
CA THR A 338 2.02 -15.62 1.96
C THR A 338 0.58 -15.82 1.50
N LEU A 339 0.22 -15.25 0.37
CA LEU A 339 -1.12 -15.33 -0.23
C LEU A 339 -1.04 -15.78 -1.68
N LYS A 340 -1.87 -16.75 -2.04
CA LYS A 340 -2.08 -17.21 -3.41
C LYS A 340 -3.53 -17.00 -3.82
N ILE A 341 -3.78 -16.31 -4.92
CA ILE A 341 -5.12 -16.16 -5.52
C ILE A 341 -5.28 -17.15 -6.68
N THR A 342 -6.34 -17.95 -6.63
CA THR A 342 -6.72 -18.95 -7.64
C THR A 342 -8.22 -18.87 -7.95
N GLY A 343 -8.66 -19.65 -8.94
CA GLY A 343 -10.05 -19.67 -9.40
C GLY A 343 -10.41 -18.49 -10.30
N THR A 344 -11.46 -18.69 -11.09
CA THR A 344 -12.21 -17.60 -11.72
C THR A 344 -13.09 -16.91 -10.66
N GLY A 345 -13.51 -15.66 -10.91
CA GLY A 345 -14.19 -14.82 -9.91
C GLY A 345 -13.53 -13.44 -9.80
N ASN A 346 -14.01 -12.61 -8.86
CA ASN A 346 -13.63 -11.20 -8.74
C ASN A 346 -13.14 -10.85 -7.32
N ILE A 347 -12.17 -9.94 -7.21
CA ILE A 347 -11.87 -9.19 -5.99
C ILE A 347 -11.95 -7.71 -6.34
N ARG A 348 -12.72 -6.93 -5.58
CA ARG A 348 -12.85 -5.48 -5.83
C ARG A 348 -12.92 -4.65 -4.56
N ASN A 349 -12.67 -3.36 -4.73
CA ASN A 349 -12.77 -2.35 -3.67
C ASN A 349 -13.57 -1.15 -4.17
N GLU A 350 -14.57 -0.73 -3.38
CA GLU A 350 -15.52 0.32 -3.73
C GLU A 350 -15.24 1.66 -3.05
N VAL A 351 -14.04 1.87 -2.48
CA VAL A 351 -13.64 3.10 -1.77
C VAL A 351 -12.68 3.96 -2.61
N GLU A 352 -12.86 5.28 -2.61
CA GLU A 352 -11.89 6.21 -3.21
C GLU A 352 -10.53 6.13 -2.51
N ASN A 353 -9.45 6.14 -3.29
CA ASN A 353 -8.08 5.86 -2.83
C ASN A 353 -7.88 4.44 -2.24
N GLY A 354 -8.91 3.59 -2.27
CA GLY A 354 -8.91 2.24 -1.73
C GLY A 354 -7.98 1.30 -2.49
N VAL A 355 -7.56 0.23 -1.81
CA VAL A 355 -6.67 -0.79 -2.36
C VAL A 355 -7.39 -2.14 -2.38
N VAL A 356 -7.34 -2.86 -3.50
CA VAL A 356 -7.91 -4.22 -3.54
C VAL A 356 -6.99 -5.19 -2.79
N ILE A 357 -5.70 -5.27 -3.14
CA ILE A 357 -4.72 -6.05 -2.37
C ILE A 357 -3.53 -5.18 -1.96
N ASN A 358 -3.40 -4.92 -0.65
CA ASN A 358 -2.22 -4.30 -0.05
C ASN A 358 -1.23 -5.41 0.33
N ASN A 359 -0.17 -5.59 -0.45
CA ASN A 359 0.77 -6.68 -0.31
C ASN A 359 2.05 -6.24 0.42
N ASN A 360 2.11 -6.55 1.70
CA ASN A 360 3.28 -6.39 2.58
C ASN A 360 4.11 -7.68 2.70
N GLY A 361 3.59 -8.81 2.20
CA GLY A 361 4.22 -10.12 2.20
C GLY A 361 4.51 -10.65 0.78
N SER A 362 4.30 -11.95 0.56
CA SER A 362 4.41 -12.58 -0.76
C SER A 362 3.03 -12.83 -1.35
N LEU A 363 2.74 -12.27 -2.53
CA LEU A 363 1.50 -12.44 -3.27
C LEU A 363 1.76 -13.20 -4.58
N LYS A 364 1.06 -14.31 -4.79
CA LYS A 364 1.00 -15.03 -6.06
C LYS A 364 -0.40 -14.94 -6.65
N ILE A 365 -0.52 -14.61 -7.93
CA ILE A 365 -1.80 -14.60 -8.66
C ILE A 365 -1.69 -15.62 -9.80
N GLU A 366 -2.58 -16.61 -9.83
CA GLU A 366 -2.69 -17.56 -10.95
C GLU A 366 -3.94 -17.31 -11.81
N ASN A 367 -5.03 -16.81 -11.21
CA ASN A 367 -6.27 -16.51 -11.91
C ASN A 367 -7.10 -15.47 -11.13
N GLY A 368 -8.29 -15.13 -11.63
CA GLY A 368 -9.22 -14.18 -11.06
C GLY A 368 -9.17 -12.81 -11.74
N VAL A 369 -10.17 -11.98 -11.45
CA VAL A 369 -10.24 -10.58 -11.87
C VAL A 369 -10.08 -9.69 -10.64
N ILE A 370 -9.06 -8.82 -10.62
CA ILE A 370 -8.84 -7.86 -9.52
C ILE A 370 -9.12 -6.46 -10.07
N THR A 371 -10.09 -5.74 -9.52
CA THR A 371 -10.55 -4.47 -10.10
C THR A 371 -10.83 -3.37 -9.09
N THR A 372 -10.56 -2.12 -9.48
CA THR A 372 -11.06 -0.92 -8.80
C THR A 372 -11.70 0.05 -9.79
N SER A 373 -12.93 0.45 -9.46
CA SER A 373 -13.70 1.45 -10.21
C SER A 373 -13.51 2.88 -9.68
N LYS A 374 -12.67 3.07 -8.64
CA LYS A 374 -12.61 4.32 -7.86
C LYS A 374 -11.34 5.13 -8.12
N ASN A 375 -11.51 6.45 -8.03
CA ASN A 375 -10.45 7.41 -8.25
C ASN A 375 -9.29 7.21 -7.26
N ASN A 376 -8.06 7.35 -7.74
CA ASN A 376 -6.79 7.08 -7.04
C ASN A 376 -6.65 5.64 -6.48
N GLY A 377 -7.58 4.74 -6.81
CA GLY A 377 -7.61 3.37 -6.31
C GLY A 377 -6.42 2.56 -6.84
N LYS A 378 -6.02 1.52 -6.09
CA LYS A 378 -4.95 0.60 -6.49
C LYS A 378 -5.48 -0.83 -6.51
N CYS A 379 -5.33 -1.56 -7.61
CA CYS A 379 -5.68 -2.99 -7.58
C CYS A 379 -4.66 -3.77 -6.74
N ILE A 380 -3.37 -3.55 -6.98
CA ILE A 380 -2.32 -4.08 -6.11
C ILE A 380 -1.41 -2.94 -5.66
N ASN A 381 -1.31 -2.74 -4.34
CA ASN A 381 -0.25 -1.95 -3.72
C ASN A 381 0.84 -2.91 -3.23
N ASN A 382 1.87 -3.15 -4.03
CA ASN A 382 2.96 -4.05 -3.69
C ASN A 382 4.05 -3.31 -2.90
N ASN A 383 4.30 -3.74 -1.67
CA ASN A 383 5.36 -3.25 -0.78
C ASN A 383 6.46 -4.31 -0.56
N SER A 384 6.30 -5.52 -1.12
CA SER A 384 7.20 -6.66 -0.92
C SER A 384 7.29 -7.49 -2.21
N LYS A 385 6.81 -8.74 -2.27
CA LYS A 385 6.94 -9.58 -3.48
C LYS A 385 5.59 -9.88 -4.14
N LEU A 386 5.49 -9.57 -5.44
CA LEU A 386 4.38 -9.96 -6.31
C LEU A 386 4.89 -10.89 -7.42
N GLU A 387 4.25 -12.04 -7.60
CA GLU A 387 4.39 -12.88 -8.79
C GLU A 387 3.04 -13.16 -9.47
N MET A 388 2.87 -12.69 -10.71
CA MET A 388 1.65 -12.87 -11.50
C MET A 388 1.87 -13.92 -12.60
N PHE A 389 1.11 -15.00 -12.57
CA PHE A 389 1.16 -16.15 -13.50
C PHE A 389 -0.10 -16.27 -14.36
N GLY A 390 -1.05 -15.33 -14.23
CA GLY A 390 -2.33 -15.34 -14.91
C GLY A 390 -3.32 -14.36 -14.29
N GLY A 391 -4.60 -14.51 -14.62
CA GLY A 391 -5.66 -13.59 -14.21
C GLY A 391 -5.68 -12.28 -14.99
N LYS A 392 -6.62 -11.40 -14.61
CA LYS A 392 -6.82 -10.07 -15.19
C LYS A 392 -6.86 -9.02 -14.07
N ILE A 393 -6.17 -7.90 -14.25
CA ILE A 393 -6.19 -6.79 -13.29
C ILE A 393 -6.61 -5.53 -14.05
N ILE A 394 -7.60 -4.78 -13.54
CA ILE A 394 -8.27 -3.69 -14.27
C ILE A 394 -8.41 -2.47 -13.36
N SER A 395 -8.02 -1.27 -13.81
CA SER A 395 -8.36 -0.04 -13.10
C SER A 395 -9.16 0.92 -13.99
N GLU A 396 -10.34 1.33 -13.51
CA GLU A 396 -11.29 2.16 -14.27
C GLU A 396 -11.40 3.58 -13.69
N GLY A 397 -11.05 3.79 -12.42
CA GLY A 397 -11.08 5.10 -11.79
C GLY A 397 -9.95 6.04 -12.24
N ILE A 398 -10.17 7.34 -12.16
CA ILE A 398 -9.19 8.37 -12.58
C ILE A 398 -7.96 8.36 -11.65
N ASN A 399 -6.76 8.55 -12.21
CA ASN A 399 -5.46 8.49 -11.52
C ASN A 399 -5.22 7.19 -10.74
N SER A 400 -5.89 6.10 -11.12
CA SER A 400 -5.74 4.79 -10.48
C SER A 400 -4.43 4.11 -10.88
N SER A 401 -4.11 3.01 -10.20
CA SER A 401 -3.01 2.12 -10.60
C SER A 401 -3.46 0.66 -10.58
N VAL A 402 -3.16 -0.06 -11.66
CA VAL A 402 -3.45 -1.49 -11.72
C VAL A 402 -2.45 -2.23 -10.81
N ILE A 403 -1.14 -1.99 -10.99
CA ILE A 403 -0.09 -2.42 -10.07
C ILE A 403 0.74 -1.21 -9.67
N TYR A 404 0.82 -0.93 -8.37
CA TYR A 404 1.73 0.05 -7.79
C TYR A 404 2.85 -0.68 -7.05
N ASN A 405 4.04 -0.69 -7.63
CA ASN A 405 5.23 -1.41 -7.13
C ASN A 405 6.11 -0.43 -6.35
N ASN A 406 5.96 -0.37 -5.02
CA ASN A 406 6.63 0.60 -4.14
C ASN A 406 8.16 0.41 -4.07
N THR A 407 8.86 1.35 -3.44
CA THR A 407 10.31 1.24 -3.23
C THR A 407 10.68 -0.05 -2.49
N LYS A 408 11.77 -0.70 -2.91
CA LYS A 408 12.28 -1.98 -2.37
C LYS A 408 11.37 -3.21 -2.60
N SER A 409 10.25 -3.06 -3.30
CA SER A 409 9.42 -4.20 -3.71
C SER A 409 9.90 -4.83 -5.03
N GLU A 410 9.53 -6.09 -5.25
CA GLU A 410 9.79 -6.88 -6.45
C GLU A 410 8.45 -7.27 -7.10
N THR A 411 8.29 -6.99 -8.39
CA THR A 411 7.17 -7.47 -9.21
C THR A 411 7.70 -8.30 -10.36
N ILE A 412 7.25 -9.55 -10.44
CA ILE A 412 7.53 -10.48 -11.54
C ILE A 412 6.21 -10.82 -12.24
N ILE A 413 6.12 -10.62 -13.55
CA ILE A 413 4.91 -10.91 -14.33
C ILE A 413 5.25 -11.91 -15.44
N LYS A 414 4.56 -13.05 -15.42
CA LYS A 414 4.83 -14.20 -16.28
C LYS A 414 3.74 -14.45 -17.31
N ALA A 415 2.48 -14.18 -16.96
CA ALA A 415 1.33 -14.24 -17.85
C ALA A 415 0.16 -13.43 -17.27
N GLY A 416 -0.92 -13.27 -18.04
CA GLY A 416 -2.14 -12.58 -17.65
C GLY A 416 -2.30 -11.21 -18.32
N THR A 417 -3.31 -10.45 -17.89
CA THR A 417 -3.71 -9.17 -18.52
C THR A 417 -3.80 -8.03 -17.51
N ILE A 418 -3.28 -6.87 -17.89
CA ILE A 418 -3.30 -5.59 -17.17
C ILE A 418 -4.05 -4.60 -18.06
N GLU A 419 -5.12 -3.97 -17.55
CA GLU A 419 -5.98 -3.08 -18.33
C GLU A 419 -6.20 -1.73 -17.62
N VAL A 420 -5.91 -0.65 -18.32
CA VAL A 420 -5.95 0.74 -17.83
C VAL A 420 -7.08 1.48 -18.54
N ASN A 421 -8.19 1.69 -17.84
CA ASN A 421 -9.42 2.29 -18.35
C ASN A 421 -9.78 3.62 -17.69
N GLY A 422 -9.04 4.07 -16.66
CA GLY A 422 -9.20 5.40 -16.08
C GLY A 422 -8.21 6.44 -16.65
N ASP A 423 -8.66 7.68 -16.84
CA ASP A 423 -7.77 8.79 -17.24
C ASP A 423 -6.66 9.02 -16.20
N GLY A 424 -5.48 9.46 -16.64
CA GLY A 424 -4.32 9.70 -15.77
C GLY A 424 -3.74 8.42 -15.13
N SER A 425 -4.32 7.25 -15.39
CA SER A 425 -4.02 6.02 -14.65
C SER A 425 -2.78 5.29 -15.18
N LYS A 426 -2.27 4.34 -14.41
CA LYS A 426 -1.02 3.64 -14.69
C LYS A 426 -1.20 2.12 -14.55
N GLY A 427 -0.85 1.36 -15.58
CA GLY A 427 -0.90 -0.11 -15.56
C GLY A 427 0.09 -0.66 -14.55
N ILE A 428 1.38 -0.39 -14.76
CA ILE A 428 2.41 -0.66 -13.77
C ILE A 428 3.09 0.66 -13.42
N TYR A 429 2.83 1.18 -12.22
CA TYR A 429 3.67 2.19 -11.61
C TYR A 429 4.85 1.49 -10.96
N ASN A 430 5.98 1.45 -11.66
CA ASN A 430 7.23 0.93 -11.12
C ASN A 430 7.95 2.01 -10.31
N ASN A 431 8.20 1.72 -9.03
CA ASN A 431 8.98 2.53 -8.10
C ASN A 431 10.16 1.72 -7.51
N SER A 432 10.50 0.58 -8.11
CA SER A 432 11.53 -0.37 -7.66
C SER A 432 11.89 -1.35 -8.79
N SER A 433 11.77 -2.67 -8.58
CA SER A 433 12.14 -3.73 -9.53
C SER A 433 10.91 -4.29 -10.23
N LEU A 434 10.90 -4.22 -11.56
CA LEU A 434 9.92 -4.85 -12.45
C LEU A 434 10.64 -5.78 -13.43
N VAL A 435 10.20 -7.04 -13.48
CA VAL A 435 10.64 -8.03 -14.45
C VAL A 435 9.42 -8.70 -15.09
N ILE A 436 9.32 -8.66 -16.41
CA ILE A 436 8.27 -9.33 -17.19
C ILE A 436 8.93 -10.38 -18.08
N TYR A 437 8.51 -11.65 -18.01
CA TYR A 437 9.00 -12.72 -18.89
C TYR A 437 8.07 -13.92 -18.94
N ASN A 438 7.81 -14.43 -20.15
CA ASN A 438 7.00 -15.63 -20.33
C ASN A 438 7.83 -16.92 -20.23
N THR A 439 7.40 -17.86 -19.38
CA THR A 439 7.94 -19.21 -19.15
C THR A 439 9.35 -19.34 -18.52
N THR A 440 9.72 -20.59 -18.22
CA THR A 440 10.90 -21.03 -17.45
C THR A 440 12.18 -21.17 -18.26
N ASP A 441 12.17 -20.98 -19.58
CA ASP A 441 13.37 -21.14 -20.42
C ASP A 441 13.95 -19.77 -20.84
N THR A 442 15.10 -19.42 -20.28
CA THR A 442 15.75 -18.12 -20.45
C THR A 442 16.45 -17.92 -21.80
N LYS A 443 16.27 -18.86 -22.76
CA LYS A 443 17.13 -18.97 -23.95
C LYS A 443 16.50 -18.58 -25.28
N THR A 444 15.17 -18.58 -25.43
CA THR A 444 14.52 -18.31 -26.73
C THR A 444 13.42 -17.26 -26.62
N THR A 445 13.69 -16.07 -27.16
CA THR A 445 12.72 -14.95 -27.25
C THR A 445 11.76 -15.07 -28.43
N ASP A 446 11.95 -16.04 -29.31
CA ASP A 446 11.38 -16.04 -30.67
C ASP A 446 9.95 -16.62 -30.77
N ASN A 447 9.38 -17.11 -29.68
CA ASN A 447 8.02 -17.70 -29.64
C ASN A 447 7.25 -17.27 -28.38
N CYS A 448 6.94 -15.98 -28.26
CA CYS A 448 6.17 -15.39 -27.15
C CYS A 448 4.67 -15.76 -27.16
N LYS A 449 4.35 -17.06 -27.19
CA LYS A 449 3.00 -17.60 -27.44
C LYS A 449 1.94 -17.19 -26.41
N ASP A 450 2.35 -17.06 -25.14
CA ASP A 450 1.48 -16.67 -24.02
C ASP A 450 1.93 -15.32 -23.43
N SER A 451 2.01 -14.31 -24.30
CA SER A 451 2.43 -12.93 -23.97
C SER A 451 1.68 -12.32 -22.77
N VAL A 452 2.41 -11.58 -21.93
CA VAL A 452 1.79 -10.69 -20.94
C VAL A 452 1.12 -9.54 -21.67
N LYS A 453 -0.15 -9.26 -21.38
CA LYS A 453 -0.93 -8.24 -22.10
C LYS A 453 -1.10 -6.99 -21.26
N VAL A 454 -0.74 -5.83 -21.82
CA VAL A 454 -0.98 -4.51 -21.24
C VAL A 454 -1.85 -3.71 -22.19
N ILE A 455 -3.04 -3.30 -21.75
CA ILE A 455 -4.03 -2.56 -22.54
C ILE A 455 -4.22 -1.18 -21.92
N VAL A 456 -4.18 -0.15 -22.74
CA VAL A 456 -4.25 1.26 -22.36
C VAL A 456 -5.35 1.92 -23.18
N SER A 457 -6.45 2.34 -22.53
CA SER A 457 -7.71 2.70 -23.20
C SER A 457 -8.17 4.16 -23.03
N SER A 458 -7.44 4.97 -22.24
CA SER A 458 -7.93 6.28 -21.72
C SER A 458 -6.85 7.36 -21.76
N ASP A 459 -7.17 8.63 -21.51
CA ASP A 459 -6.22 9.75 -21.70
C ASP A 459 -5.22 9.91 -20.56
N ASP A 460 -4.06 10.54 -20.82
CA ASP A 460 -2.97 10.76 -19.83
C ASP A 460 -2.47 9.47 -19.14
N SER A 461 -2.80 8.32 -19.73
CA SER A 461 -2.60 7.01 -19.13
C SER A 461 -1.30 6.36 -19.61
N CYS A 462 -0.79 5.38 -18.87
CA CYS A 462 0.43 4.68 -19.26
C CYS A 462 0.37 3.19 -18.93
N GLY A 463 0.81 2.33 -19.84
CA GLY A 463 0.96 0.90 -19.62
C GLY A 463 2.01 0.60 -18.54
N ILE A 464 3.25 1.03 -18.76
CA ILE A 464 4.37 0.83 -17.82
C ILE A 464 5.08 2.17 -17.56
N TYR A 465 4.99 2.68 -16.34
CA TYR A 465 5.62 3.91 -15.89
C TYR A 465 6.78 3.60 -14.94
N ASN A 466 8.01 3.86 -15.35
CA ASN A 466 9.18 3.80 -14.47
C ASN A 466 9.40 5.18 -13.81
N SER A 467 9.16 5.27 -12.51
CA SER A 467 9.44 6.47 -11.71
C SER A 467 10.95 6.71 -11.56
N LYS A 468 11.32 7.89 -11.04
CA LYS A 468 12.71 8.24 -10.70
C LYS A 468 13.39 7.27 -9.71
N ASP A 469 12.62 6.57 -8.89
CA ASP A 469 13.12 5.61 -7.88
C ASP A 469 13.13 4.15 -8.38
N SER A 470 12.70 3.90 -9.63
CA SER A 470 12.82 2.57 -10.27
C SER A 470 14.27 2.11 -10.30
N THR A 471 14.51 0.84 -10.03
CA THR A 471 15.84 0.20 -9.97
C THR A 471 16.06 -0.83 -11.08
N VAL A 472 15.00 -1.51 -11.53
CA VAL A 472 15.04 -2.50 -12.64
C VAL A 472 13.77 -2.40 -13.46
N CYS A 473 13.91 -2.50 -14.79
CA CYS A 473 12.79 -2.69 -15.71
C CYS A 473 13.24 -3.58 -16.89
N ASP A 474 13.00 -4.88 -16.76
CA ASP A 474 13.27 -5.87 -17.79
C ASP A 474 11.94 -6.38 -18.36
N ILE A 475 11.76 -6.29 -19.67
CA ILE A 475 10.52 -6.62 -20.38
C ILE A 475 10.83 -7.68 -21.43
N LYS A 476 10.21 -8.85 -21.31
CA LYS A 476 10.28 -9.98 -22.25
C LYS A 476 8.89 -10.54 -22.54
N CYS A 477 8.61 -10.83 -23.80
CA CYS A 477 7.36 -11.46 -24.26
C CYS A 477 6.09 -10.75 -23.77
N THR A 478 5.93 -9.49 -24.18
CA THR A 478 4.84 -8.60 -23.75
C THR A 478 4.13 -8.03 -24.97
N ASP A 479 2.80 -8.06 -24.96
CA ASP A 479 1.97 -7.33 -25.92
C ASP A 479 1.45 -6.04 -25.25
N ILE A 480 1.72 -4.89 -25.85
CA ILE A 480 1.22 -3.59 -25.37
C ILE A 480 0.30 -2.97 -26.43
N LEU A 481 -0.96 -2.74 -26.08
CA LEU A 481 -1.96 -2.09 -26.93
C LEU A 481 -2.36 -0.75 -26.32
N ILE A 482 -2.01 0.35 -27.00
CA ILE A 482 -2.55 1.68 -26.74
C ILE A 482 -3.73 1.89 -27.69
N LYS A 483 -4.92 1.55 -27.20
CA LYS A 483 -6.12 1.27 -27.98
C LYS A 483 -6.67 2.55 -28.65
N ALA A 484 -7.10 2.39 -29.91
CA ALA A 484 -7.72 3.47 -30.69
C ALA A 484 -8.88 4.15 -29.96
N ASP A 485 -8.99 5.47 -30.15
CA ASP A 485 -10.18 6.23 -29.78
C ASP A 485 -11.35 5.88 -30.70
N VAL A 486 -12.55 5.79 -30.13
CA VAL A 486 -13.78 5.64 -30.92
C VAL A 486 -14.34 7.03 -31.20
N ILE A 487 -13.92 7.63 -32.32
CA ILE A 487 -14.34 8.96 -32.74
C ILE A 487 -15.30 8.86 -33.93
N GLU A 488 -16.53 9.31 -33.73
CA GLU A 488 -17.55 9.30 -34.77
C GLU A 488 -17.18 10.25 -35.92
N ASN A 489 -17.36 9.81 -37.16
CA ASN A 489 -17.04 10.56 -38.38
C ASN A 489 -15.58 11.04 -38.50
N TYR A 490 -14.62 10.36 -37.84
CA TYR A 490 -13.20 10.75 -37.75
C TYR A 490 -12.60 11.25 -39.08
N GLU A 491 -12.71 10.47 -40.15
CA GLU A 491 -12.16 10.81 -41.47
C GLU A 491 -12.68 12.13 -42.05
N SER A 492 -13.94 12.48 -41.75
CA SER A 492 -14.57 13.73 -42.20
C SER A 492 -14.13 14.95 -41.37
N ILE A 493 -13.75 14.75 -40.10
CA ILE A 493 -13.48 15.85 -39.16
C ILE A 493 -11.99 16.08 -38.89
N LYS A 494 -11.11 15.10 -39.11
CA LYS A 494 -9.70 15.12 -38.66
C LYS A 494 -8.84 16.28 -39.18
N ASN A 495 -9.26 16.92 -40.28
CA ASN A 495 -8.57 18.07 -40.87
C ASN A 495 -9.19 19.44 -40.50
N THR A 496 -10.30 19.46 -39.75
CA THR A 496 -10.97 20.70 -39.33
C THR A 496 -10.20 21.41 -38.21
N ASP A 497 -10.32 22.73 -38.12
CA ASP A 497 -9.61 23.51 -37.09
C ASP A 497 -10.19 23.28 -35.69
N GLU A 498 -11.50 23.00 -35.58
CA GLU A 498 -12.13 22.56 -34.33
C GLU A 498 -11.52 21.24 -33.83
N PHE A 499 -11.31 20.27 -34.73
CA PHE A 499 -10.67 19.02 -34.37
C PHE A 499 -9.19 19.21 -34.00
N LYS A 500 -8.44 20.07 -34.70
CA LYS A 500 -7.05 20.39 -34.34
C LYS A 500 -6.95 21.02 -32.95
N ALA A 501 -7.86 21.94 -32.60
CA ALA A 501 -7.90 22.54 -31.26
C ALA A 501 -8.17 21.48 -30.17
N LYS A 502 -9.17 20.61 -30.37
CA LYS A 502 -9.44 19.47 -29.47
C LYS A 502 -8.24 18.52 -29.36
N LEU A 503 -7.60 18.22 -30.49
CA LEU A 503 -6.40 17.40 -30.54
C LEU A 503 -5.25 18.05 -29.76
N GLU A 504 -5.08 19.37 -29.79
CA GLU A 504 -4.07 20.09 -28.99
C GLU A 504 -4.31 19.94 -27.48
N GLU A 505 -5.57 19.99 -27.04
CA GLU A 505 -5.97 19.77 -25.63
C GLU A 505 -5.78 18.33 -25.14
N MET A 506 -5.94 17.32 -26.01
CA MET A 506 -5.76 15.91 -25.64
C MET A 506 -4.37 15.63 -25.04
N LYS A 507 -4.32 14.83 -23.98
CA LYS A 507 -3.07 14.43 -23.35
C LYS A 507 -2.55 13.11 -23.93
N PRO A 508 -1.24 12.99 -24.22
CA PRO A 508 -0.66 11.76 -24.76
C PRO A 508 -0.80 10.60 -23.78
N SER A 509 -1.00 9.40 -24.34
CA SER A 509 -1.04 8.14 -23.58
C SER A 509 0.11 7.24 -24.02
N TYR A 510 0.69 6.49 -23.08
CA TYR A 510 2.01 5.90 -23.23
C TYR A 510 1.99 4.38 -23.12
N GLY A 511 2.78 3.69 -23.94
CA GLY A 511 3.02 2.26 -23.78
C GLY A 511 4.00 2.03 -22.63
N ILE A 512 5.19 2.61 -22.77
CA ILE A 512 6.26 2.64 -21.77
C ILE A 512 6.72 4.08 -21.59
N TYR A 513 6.68 4.58 -20.36
CA TYR A 513 7.23 5.88 -19.97
C TYR A 513 8.39 5.67 -18.99
N ASN A 514 9.60 6.06 -19.39
CA ASN A 514 10.76 6.07 -18.50
C ASN A 514 11.04 7.46 -17.94
N ASN A 515 10.88 7.62 -16.62
CA ASN A 515 11.30 8.79 -15.85
C ASN A 515 12.52 8.47 -14.96
N SER A 516 13.20 7.33 -15.18
CA SER A 516 14.30 6.82 -14.36
C SER A 516 15.66 6.82 -15.06
N ASN A 517 16.73 6.86 -14.29
CA ASN A 517 18.11 6.76 -14.78
C ASN A 517 18.60 5.29 -14.93
N ILE A 518 17.71 4.31 -14.91
CA ILE A 518 18.03 2.89 -15.16
C ILE A 518 18.25 2.56 -16.64
N SER A 519 18.69 1.34 -16.92
CA SER A 519 18.47 0.71 -18.21
C SER A 519 17.10 0.00 -18.21
N VAL A 520 16.25 0.33 -19.17
CA VAL A 520 15.02 -0.39 -19.50
C VAL A 520 15.37 -1.36 -20.63
N ASN A 521 15.27 -2.66 -20.39
CA ASN A 521 15.65 -3.69 -21.35
C ASN A 521 14.41 -4.32 -21.97
N ILE A 522 14.31 -4.31 -23.31
CA ILE A 522 13.10 -4.69 -24.04
C ILE A 522 13.43 -5.75 -25.09
N GLU A 523 12.94 -6.96 -24.86
CA GLU A 523 12.97 -8.10 -25.78
C GLU A 523 11.54 -8.66 -25.91
N GLY A 524 11.18 -9.42 -26.94
CA GLY A 524 9.86 -10.05 -27.03
C GLY A 524 8.66 -9.08 -27.04
N LEU A 525 8.86 -7.79 -27.31
CA LEU A 525 7.78 -6.79 -27.24
C LEU A 525 7.05 -6.70 -28.59
N THR A 526 5.74 -6.92 -28.58
CA THR A 526 4.83 -6.48 -29.65
C THR A 526 4.07 -5.26 -29.14
N MET A 527 4.16 -4.13 -29.81
CA MET A 527 3.44 -2.92 -29.42
C MET A 527 2.59 -2.36 -30.56
N LYS A 528 1.35 -2.01 -30.26
CA LYS A 528 0.45 -1.29 -31.16
C LYS A 528 0.02 0.04 -30.51
N VAL A 529 0.28 1.12 -31.23
CA VAL A 529 -0.05 2.49 -30.84
C VAL A 529 -1.12 2.98 -31.81
N GLU A 530 -2.37 3.00 -31.34
CA GLU A 530 -3.54 3.27 -32.17
C GLU A 530 -4.34 4.49 -31.68
N ARG A 531 -4.24 4.86 -30.39
CA ARG A 531 -4.84 6.09 -29.80
C ARG A 531 -4.25 7.36 -30.41
N LEU A 532 -5.05 8.41 -30.59
CA LEU A 532 -4.55 9.74 -30.93
C LEU A 532 -3.58 10.25 -29.85
N LYS A 533 -2.50 10.92 -30.29
CA LYS A 533 -1.36 11.29 -29.43
C LYS A 533 -0.76 10.11 -28.64
N GLY A 534 -1.02 8.87 -29.05
CA GLY A 534 -0.40 7.67 -28.48
C GLY A 534 1.12 7.70 -28.72
N VAL A 535 1.88 7.45 -27.66
CA VAL A 535 3.35 7.35 -27.69
C VAL A 535 3.76 5.95 -27.24
N GLY A 536 4.45 5.21 -28.10
CA GLY A 536 4.86 3.84 -27.81
C GLY A 536 5.84 3.78 -26.62
N ILE A 537 7.03 4.35 -26.81
CA ILE A 537 8.08 4.42 -25.78
C ILE A 537 8.54 5.88 -25.62
N GLN A 538 8.55 6.39 -24.40
CA GLN A 538 9.14 7.70 -24.07
C GLN A 538 10.29 7.57 -23.07
N ASN A 539 11.45 8.15 -23.39
CA ASN A 539 12.53 8.38 -22.44
C ASN A 539 12.57 9.86 -22.02
N ASN A 540 12.27 10.13 -20.75
CA ASN A 540 12.26 11.47 -20.15
C ASN A 540 13.40 11.68 -19.14
N ALA A 541 14.36 10.76 -19.07
CA ALA A 541 15.43 10.75 -18.07
C ALA A 541 16.82 10.58 -18.71
N GLU A 542 17.86 10.47 -17.89
CA GLU A 542 19.23 10.19 -18.36
C GLU A 542 19.47 8.68 -18.56
N GLY A 543 18.45 7.86 -18.28
CA GLY A 543 18.46 6.41 -18.45
C GLY A 543 18.56 5.94 -19.91
N ILE A 544 18.69 4.63 -20.06
CA ILE A 544 18.91 3.95 -21.34
C ILE A 544 17.68 3.11 -21.67
N ILE A 545 17.16 3.22 -22.89
CA ILE A 545 16.22 2.23 -23.45
C ILE A 545 17.03 1.30 -24.37
N ASN A 546 17.07 0.00 -24.06
CA ASN A 546 17.67 -1.03 -24.91
C ASN A 546 16.55 -1.80 -25.62
N ILE A 547 16.51 -1.75 -26.95
CA ILE A 547 15.47 -2.36 -27.77
C ILE A 547 16.06 -3.49 -28.61
N GLY A 548 15.56 -4.69 -28.36
CA GLY A 548 16.08 -5.92 -28.92
C GLY A 548 17.26 -6.48 -28.13
N LYS A 549 17.47 -7.79 -28.29
CA LYS A 549 18.61 -8.50 -27.72
C LYS A 549 19.89 -8.01 -28.40
N LYS A 550 20.95 -7.82 -27.61
CA LYS A 550 22.27 -7.40 -28.12
C LYS A 550 23.08 -8.61 -28.60
N ASP A 551 22.76 -9.12 -29.77
CA ASP A 551 23.55 -10.11 -30.51
C ASP A 551 23.61 -9.77 -32.01
N GLU A 552 24.48 -10.44 -32.77
CA GLU A 552 24.69 -10.17 -34.21
C GLU A 552 23.61 -10.82 -35.12
N ILE A 553 22.60 -11.45 -34.52
CA ILE A 553 21.54 -12.20 -35.21
C ILE A 553 20.30 -11.32 -35.34
N LEU A 554 20.14 -10.66 -36.48
CA LEU A 554 18.96 -9.82 -36.72
C LEU A 554 17.67 -10.66 -36.81
N ASN A 555 16.66 -10.22 -36.07
CA ASN A 555 15.28 -10.68 -36.04
C ASN A 555 14.36 -9.45 -36.12
N GLU A 556 13.93 -9.09 -37.33
CA GLU A 556 13.05 -7.94 -37.56
C GLU A 556 11.65 -8.09 -36.94
N SER A 557 11.23 -9.32 -36.61
CA SER A 557 9.92 -9.60 -36.02
C SER A 557 9.87 -9.32 -34.51
N ASN A 558 11.02 -9.06 -33.86
CA ASN A 558 11.06 -8.99 -32.40
C ASN A 558 12.25 -8.15 -31.85
N PRO A 559 11.98 -7.05 -31.10
CA PRO A 559 10.68 -6.39 -30.89
C PRO A 559 10.02 -5.89 -32.16
N ILE A 560 8.72 -5.59 -32.09
CA ILE A 560 8.01 -4.90 -33.17
C ILE A 560 7.06 -3.83 -32.62
N ILE A 561 7.16 -2.61 -33.16
CA ILE A 561 6.38 -1.45 -32.69
C ILE A 561 5.65 -0.80 -33.87
N TYR A 562 4.32 -0.87 -33.85
CA TYR A 562 3.43 -0.24 -34.82
C TYR A 562 2.90 1.09 -34.27
N ALA A 563 3.14 2.19 -34.99
CA ALA A 563 2.58 3.51 -34.72
C ALA A 563 2.21 4.19 -36.06
N THR A 564 1.21 3.61 -36.72
CA THR A 564 0.76 4.01 -38.05
C THR A 564 -0.51 4.87 -38.03
N SER A 565 -1.23 4.93 -36.90
CA SER A 565 -2.43 5.76 -36.78
C SER A 565 -2.09 7.25 -36.72
N ASP A 566 -3.05 8.08 -37.10
CA ASP A 566 -2.89 9.54 -37.13
C ASP A 566 -2.45 10.10 -35.78
N ASN A 567 -1.47 11.01 -35.81
CA ASN A 567 -0.89 11.66 -34.63
C ASN A 567 -0.23 10.73 -33.59
N THR A 568 0.06 9.48 -33.93
CA THR A 568 0.85 8.58 -33.07
C THR A 568 2.35 8.81 -33.20
N THR A 569 3.13 8.28 -32.27
CA THR A 569 4.60 8.26 -32.33
C THR A 569 5.12 6.99 -31.68
N ALA A 570 5.96 6.20 -32.37
CA ALA A 570 6.48 4.96 -31.80
C ALA A 570 7.46 5.20 -30.66
N ILE A 571 8.33 6.21 -30.78
CA ILE A 571 9.41 6.44 -29.82
C ILE A 571 9.79 7.92 -29.72
N VAL A 572 10.08 8.38 -28.50
CA VAL A 572 10.48 9.77 -28.19
C VAL A 572 11.60 9.77 -27.15
N ASN A 573 12.68 10.51 -27.43
CA ASN A 573 13.68 10.89 -26.44
C ASN A 573 13.49 12.39 -26.11
N ILE A 574 12.99 12.76 -24.94
CA ILE A 574 12.79 14.18 -24.58
C ILE A 574 14.11 14.81 -24.12
N ASN A 575 14.95 14.06 -23.41
CA ASN A 575 16.20 14.55 -22.84
C ASN A 575 17.35 14.46 -23.86
N LYS A 576 17.18 15.14 -25.02
CA LYS A 576 17.87 14.96 -26.32
C LYS A 576 19.41 15.13 -26.37
N GLN A 577 20.10 15.14 -25.23
CA GLN A 577 21.57 15.05 -25.16
C GLN A 577 22.09 14.13 -24.04
N LYS A 578 21.21 13.51 -23.24
CA LYS A 578 21.61 12.70 -22.08
C LYS A 578 20.97 11.31 -22.04
N GLY A 579 19.66 11.22 -22.26
CA GLY A 579 18.96 9.94 -22.35
C GLY A 579 19.40 9.19 -23.60
N LYS A 580 19.60 7.87 -23.49
CA LYS A 580 20.02 7.03 -24.63
C LYS A 580 18.92 6.08 -25.06
N ILE A 581 18.80 5.90 -26.37
CA ILE A 581 17.97 4.86 -26.98
C ILE A 581 18.90 4.03 -27.86
N LYS A 582 18.94 2.73 -27.59
CA LYS A 582 19.82 1.76 -28.26
C LYS A 582 18.95 0.77 -29.00
N PHE A 583 19.18 0.63 -30.31
CA PHE A 583 18.44 -0.30 -31.15
C PHE A 583 19.39 -1.42 -31.58
N TYR A 584 19.15 -2.62 -31.07
CA TYR A 584 19.95 -3.81 -31.33
C TYR A 584 19.21 -4.85 -32.15
N ASN A 585 17.87 -4.91 -32.05
CA ASN A 585 17.07 -5.85 -32.82
C ASN A 585 15.61 -5.42 -32.95
N GLY A 586 14.88 -6.00 -33.89
CA GLY A 586 13.46 -5.74 -34.13
C GLY A 586 13.15 -4.79 -35.29
N SER A 587 11.92 -4.28 -35.33
CA SER A 587 11.47 -3.29 -36.31
C SER A 587 10.47 -2.28 -35.75
N PHE A 588 10.43 -1.10 -36.37
CA PHE A 588 9.42 -0.07 -36.13
C PHE A 588 8.65 0.17 -37.42
N ILE A 589 7.33 0.27 -37.36
CA ILE A 589 6.45 0.53 -38.51
C ILE A 589 5.64 1.79 -38.16
N THR A 590 6.00 2.92 -38.77
CA THR A 590 5.59 4.27 -38.32
C THR A 590 5.20 5.16 -39.49
N THR A 591 4.68 6.36 -39.22
CA THR A 591 4.52 7.43 -40.23
C THR A 591 5.63 8.49 -40.20
N LYS A 592 6.61 8.35 -39.29
CA LYS A 592 7.71 9.30 -39.07
C LYS A 592 9.02 8.56 -38.81
N SER A 593 10.11 9.06 -39.38
CA SER A 593 11.47 8.53 -39.16
C SER A 593 11.84 8.54 -37.68
N ILE A 594 12.50 7.47 -37.23
CA ILE A 594 12.99 7.34 -35.85
C ILE A 594 14.49 7.66 -35.71
N LYS A 595 15.21 7.84 -36.81
CA LYS A 595 16.69 7.96 -36.83
C LYS A 595 17.24 8.98 -35.83
N ASN A 596 16.56 10.12 -35.68
CA ASN A 596 16.98 11.21 -34.79
C ASN A 596 16.75 10.90 -33.28
N GLU A 597 15.98 9.87 -32.95
CA GLU A 597 15.74 9.44 -31.58
C GLU A 597 16.68 8.28 -31.15
N ILE A 598 17.20 7.51 -32.11
CA ILE A 598 18.16 6.43 -31.88
C ILE A 598 19.56 7.01 -31.67
N THR A 599 20.19 6.64 -30.56
CA THR A 599 21.50 7.17 -30.13
C THR A 599 22.66 6.19 -30.28
N ASP A 600 22.37 4.89 -30.42
CA ASP A 600 23.36 3.82 -30.46
C ASP A 600 22.78 2.57 -31.15
N VAL A 601 23.62 1.78 -31.79
CA VAL A 601 23.26 0.54 -32.51
C VAL A 601 24.38 -0.49 -32.38
N LEU A 602 24.23 -1.68 -32.98
CA LEU A 602 25.31 -2.66 -33.07
C LEU A 602 26.49 -2.14 -33.92
N GLU A 603 27.70 -2.58 -33.58
CA GLU A 603 28.90 -2.28 -34.36
C GLU A 603 28.77 -2.82 -35.79
N ASN A 604 29.16 -2.02 -36.79
CA ASN A 604 28.94 -2.29 -38.22
C ASN A 604 27.47 -2.29 -38.70
N TYR A 605 26.50 -1.88 -37.87
CA TYR A 605 25.10 -1.68 -38.29
C TYR A 605 24.67 -0.20 -38.29
N GLN A 606 23.58 0.07 -38.98
CA GLN A 606 22.91 1.38 -39.04
C GLN A 606 21.38 1.21 -39.13
N VAL A 607 20.64 2.26 -38.77
CA VAL A 607 19.18 2.29 -38.94
C VAL A 607 18.86 2.50 -40.43
N TYR A 608 18.31 1.46 -41.06
CA TYR A 608 17.79 1.51 -42.43
C TYR A 608 16.28 1.73 -42.40
N GLU A 609 15.77 2.54 -43.32
CA GLU A 609 14.35 2.90 -43.39
C GLU A 609 13.83 2.60 -44.79
N ILE A 610 12.83 1.72 -44.87
CA ILE A 610 12.10 1.38 -46.08
C ILE A 610 10.83 2.22 -46.10
N ASN A 611 10.69 3.07 -47.12
CA ASN A 611 9.51 3.92 -47.28
C ASN A 611 8.53 3.24 -48.23
N ASP A 612 7.31 2.98 -47.75
CA ASP A 612 6.16 2.53 -48.55
C ASP A 612 5.02 3.53 -48.35
N ASN A 613 4.85 4.42 -49.33
CA ASN A 613 3.91 5.54 -49.30
C ASN A 613 4.12 6.44 -48.06
N VAL A 614 3.20 6.42 -47.10
CA VAL A 614 3.25 7.20 -45.85
C VAL A 614 3.83 6.39 -44.68
N ILE A 615 4.05 5.08 -44.89
CA ILE A 615 4.57 4.16 -43.87
C ILE A 615 6.08 4.00 -44.03
N ILE A 616 6.79 4.04 -42.92
CA ILE A 616 8.24 3.88 -42.80
C ILE A 616 8.48 2.63 -41.95
N LYS A 617 9.12 1.61 -42.53
CA LYS A 617 9.64 0.46 -41.78
C LYS A 617 11.11 0.71 -41.45
N SER A 618 11.41 0.89 -40.17
CA SER A 618 12.78 1.06 -39.66
C SER A 618 13.32 -0.28 -39.13
N VAL A 619 14.49 -0.68 -39.60
CA VAL A 619 15.21 -1.92 -39.21
C VAL A 619 16.70 -1.63 -39.05
N LEU A 620 17.46 -2.58 -38.50
CA LEU A 620 18.91 -2.54 -38.62
C LEU A 620 19.34 -3.17 -39.96
N SER A 621 20.31 -2.54 -40.62
CA SER A 621 21.05 -3.14 -41.73
C SER A 621 22.55 -3.00 -41.46
N ARG A 622 23.37 -3.87 -42.05
CA ARG A 622 24.82 -3.69 -42.05
C ARG A 622 25.16 -2.41 -42.80
N LYS A 623 26.23 -1.74 -42.37
CA LYS A 623 26.88 -0.70 -43.17
C LYS A 623 27.50 -1.40 -44.38
N GLU A 624 27.25 -0.87 -45.57
CA GLU A 624 28.02 -1.22 -46.75
C GLU A 624 29.43 -0.63 -46.58
N GLU A 625 30.47 -1.36 -46.99
CA GLU A 625 31.89 -0.95 -46.90
C GLU A 625 32.27 0.10 -47.96
#